data_AF-A0A1Y3KAH5-F1
#
_entry.id   AF-A0A1Y3KAH5-F1
#
_cell.length_a   1.000
_cell.length_b   1.000
_cell.length_c   1.000
_cell.angle_alpha   90.00
_cell.angle_beta   90.00
_cell.angle_gamma   90.00
#
_symmetry.space_group_name_H-M   'P 1'
#
loop_
_entity.id
_entity.type
_entity.pdbx_description
1 polymer ?
#
loop_
_entity_poly.entity_id
_entity_poly.type
_entity_poly.pdbx_seq_one_letter_code
_entity_poly.pdbx_strand_id
1 'polypeptide(L)' 'MQPQDKHRAFQRWFTPKYRRWAGVALIILALIGMVLNPGSRWPWVLAVGCLWLGAAWLPSRRL' A
#
# COMPACT_ATOMS: atom_id res chain seq x y z
N MET A 1 18.20 -3.59 -25.18
CA MET A 1 17.52 -3.13 -23.95
C MET A 1 18.12 -3.90 -22.79
N GLN A 2 18.97 -3.28 -21.99
CA GLN A 2 19.69 -3.98 -20.93
C GLN A 2 18.74 -4.26 -19.75
N PRO A 3 18.86 -5.41 -19.05
CA PRO A 3 18.01 -5.74 -17.89
C PRO A 3 18.08 -4.68 -16.77
N GLN A 4 19.16 -3.89 -16.73
CA GLN A 4 19.39 -2.81 -15.76
C GLN A 4 18.32 -1.69 -15.83
N ASP A 5 17.79 -1.42 -17.02
CA ASP A 5 16.78 -0.36 -17.24
C ASP A 5 15.41 -0.75 -16.69
N LYS A 6 15.06 -2.04 -16.74
CA LYS A 6 13.81 -2.57 -16.18
C LYS A 6 13.80 -2.49 -14.65
N HIS A 7 14.95 -2.71 -14.02
CA HIS A 7 15.08 -2.65 -12.56
C HIS A 7 15.00 -1.21 -12.03
N ARG A 8 15.58 -0.25 -12.74
CA ARG A 8 15.42 1.19 -12.41
C ARG A 8 13.99 1.68 -12.59
N ALA A 9 13.28 1.21 -13.62
CA ALA A 9 11.85 1.50 -13.79
C ALA A 9 11.02 0.88 -12.66
N PHE A 10 11.31 -0.35 -12.25
CA PHE A 10 10.66 -1.01 -11.10
C PHE A 10 10.95 -0.30 -9.78
N GLN A 11 12.19 0.14 -9.55
CA GLN A 11 12.55 0.93 -8.35
C GLN A 11 11.86 2.31 -8.36
N ARG A 12 11.71 2.94 -9.53
CA ARG A 12 10.91 4.17 -9.68
C ARG A 12 9.41 3.93 -9.55
N TRP A 13 8.92 2.73 -9.80
CA TRP A 13 7.54 2.35 -9.51
C TRP A 13 7.34 2.01 -8.04
N PHE A 14 8.38 1.51 -7.37
CA PHE A 14 8.47 1.39 -5.90
C PHE A 14 8.78 2.71 -5.18
N THR A 15 8.81 3.83 -5.89
CA THR A 15 8.96 5.17 -5.29
C THR A 15 7.83 5.40 -4.29
N PRO A 16 8.09 6.03 -3.13
CA PRO A 16 7.14 6.23 -2.03
C PRO A 16 5.72 6.69 -2.41
N LYS A 17 5.56 7.36 -3.56
CA LYS A 17 4.26 7.77 -4.10
C LYS A 17 3.32 6.58 -4.33
N TYR A 18 3.76 5.52 -5.01
CA TYR A 18 2.91 4.33 -5.26
C TYR A 18 2.70 3.48 -3.99
N ARG A 19 3.65 3.50 -3.07
CA ARG A 19 3.54 2.82 -1.76
C ARG A 19 2.41 3.42 -0.90
N ARG A 20 2.18 4.73 -1.00
CA ARG A 20 1.05 5.42 -0.37
C ARG A 20 -0.28 5.05 -1.03
N TRP A 21 -0.32 4.98 -2.37
CA TRP A 21 -1.52 4.58 -3.11
C TRP A 21 -1.93 3.13 -2.81
N ALA A 22 -0.99 2.22 -2.57
CA ALA A 22 -1.30 0.84 -2.19
C ALA A 22 -2.07 0.76 -0.86
N GLY A 23 -1.65 1.50 0.16
CA GLY A 23 -2.37 1.52 1.43
C GLY A 23 -3.73 2.24 1.33
N VAL A 24 -3.85 3.31 0.53
CA VAL A 24 -5.15 3.93 0.24
C VAL A 24 -6.10 2.95 -0.47
N ALA A 25 -5.61 2.22 -1.47
CA ALA A 25 -6.40 1.23 -2.19
C ALA A 25 -6.88 0.10 -1.27
N LEU A 26 -6.04 -0.35 -0.33
CA LEU A 26 -6.41 -1.35 0.69
C LEU A 26 -7.51 -0.85 1.62
N ILE A 27 -7.45 0.42 2.05
CA ILE A 27 -8.50 1.03 2.87
C ILE A 27 -9.81 1.11 2.10
N ILE A 28 -9.77 1.59 0.85
CA ILE A 28 -10.98 1.69 0.00
C ILE A 28 -11.60 0.30 -0.20
N LEU A 29 -10.78 -0.72 -0.49
CA LEU A 29 -11.25 -2.09 -0.67
C LEU A 29 -11.88 -2.64 0.62
N ALA A 30 -11.27 -2.36 1.78
CA ALA A 30 -11.81 -2.77 3.08
C ALA A 30 -13.15 -2.10 3.39
N LEU A 31 -13.31 -0.82 3.05
CA LEU A 31 -14.57 -0.09 3.23
C LEU A 31 -15.68 -0.63 2.32
N ILE A 32 -15.38 -0.87 1.04
CA ILE A 32 -16.32 -1.50 0.10
C ILE A 32 -16.72 -2.88 0.62
N GLY A 33 -15.76 -3.66 1.08
CA GLY A 33 -15.99 -4.97 1.68
C GLY A 33 -16.89 -4.92 2.92
N MET A 34 -16.69 -3.94 3.81
CA MET A 34 -17.56 -3.72 4.97
C MET A 34 -19.01 -3.40 4.57
N VAL A 35 -19.21 -2.59 3.53
CA VAL A 35 -20.57 -2.26 3.05
C VAL A 35 -21.24 -3.49 2.45
N LEU A 36 -20.51 -4.30 1.67
CA LEU A 36 -21.04 -5.48 1.01
C LEU A 36 -21.25 -6.67 1.97
N ASN A 37 -20.41 -6.81 3.00
CA ASN A 37 -20.51 -7.88 3.98
C ASN A 37 -20.00 -7.44 5.37
N PRO A 38 -20.85 -6.79 6.17
CA PRO A 38 -20.46 -6.22 7.46
C PRO A 38 -20.12 -7.28 8.52
N GLY A 39 -20.54 -8.54 8.33
CA GLY A 39 -20.22 -9.64 9.25
C GLY A 39 -18.83 -10.25 9.04
N SER A 40 -18.10 -9.84 7.99
CA SER A 40 -16.81 -10.41 7.63
C SER A 40 -15.64 -9.60 8.21
N ARG A 41 -14.45 -10.21 8.22
CA ARG A 41 -13.22 -9.73 8.89
C ARG A 41 -12.53 -8.55 8.19
N TRP A 42 -13.28 -7.72 7.46
CA TRP A 42 -12.78 -6.52 6.79
C TRP A 42 -12.05 -5.50 7.70
N PRO A 43 -12.36 -5.37 9.02
CA PRO A 43 -11.53 -4.55 9.92
C PRO A 43 -10.04 -4.90 9.89
N TRP A 44 -9.70 -6.18 9.69
CA TRP A 44 -8.29 -6.61 9.58
C TRP A 44 -7.63 -6.10 8.31
N VAL A 45 -8.34 -6.11 7.17
CA VAL A 45 -7.86 -5.56 5.90
C VAL A 45 -7.65 -4.05 6.02
N LEU A 46 -8.55 -3.38 6.74
CA LEU A 46 -8.46 -1.95 7.04
C LEU A 46 -7.24 -1.64 7.92
N ALA A 47 -6.99 -2.45 8.95
CA ALA A 47 -5.81 -2.34 9.81
C ALA A 47 -4.50 -2.53 9.01
N VAL A 48 -4.45 -3.51 8.11
CA VAL A 48 -3.30 -3.73 7.22
C VAL A 48 -3.10 -2.52 6.28
N GLY A 49 -4.17 -1.97 5.70
CA GLY A 49 -4.11 -0.76 4.88
C GLY A 49 -3.55 0.45 5.65
N CYS A 50 -3.99 0.65 6.89
CA CYS A 50 -3.49 1.71 7.78
C CYS A 50 -2.01 1.51 8.15
N LEU A 51 -1.60 0.29 8.52
CA LEU A 51 -0.20 -0.02 8.81
C LEU A 51 0.69 0.22 7.60
N TRP A 52 0.24 -0.17 6.41
CA TRP A 52 0.97 0.04 5.16
C TRP A 52 1.11 1.53 4.84
N LEU A 53 0.05 2.32 5.03
CA LEU A 53 0.09 3.76 4.88
C LEU A 53 1.06 4.42 5.86
N GLY A 54 1.03 4.01 7.13
CA GLY A 54 1.96 4.48 8.16
C GLY A 54 3.41 4.14 7.81
N ALA A 55 3.68 2.91 7.36
CA ALA A 55 5.00 2.48 6.92
C ALA A 55 5.47 3.19 5.64
N ALA A 56 4.56 3.57 4.74
CA ALA A 56 4.87 4.36 3.54
C ALA A 56 5.10 5.85 3.84
N TRP A 57 4.67 6.33 5.02
CA TRP A 57 4.89 7.68 5.51
C TRP A 57 6.05 7.81 6.49
N LEU A 58 6.43 6.71 7.16
CA LEU A 58 7.62 6.69 7.99
C LEU A 58 8.81 6.94 7.05
N PRO A 59 9.45 8.13 7.12
CA PRO A 59 10.70 8.32 6.42
C PRO A 59 11.61 7.25 6.98
N SER A 60 12.36 6.56 6.13
CA SER A 60 13.50 5.79 6.60
C SER A 60 14.29 6.72 7.52
N ARG A 61 14.10 6.58 8.84
CA ARG A 61 15.01 7.14 9.82
C ARG A 61 16.31 6.49 9.41
N ARG A 62 17.19 7.27 8.79
CA ARG A 62 18.57 6.93 8.56
C ARG A 62 19.14 6.72 9.96
N LEU A 63 19.10 5.47 10.41
CA LEU A 63 20.06 4.95 11.38
C LEU A 63 21.31 4.60 10.58
#